data_AF-A0A3D2J689-F1
#
_entry.id   AF-A0A3D2J689-F1
#
_cell.length_a   1.000
_cell.length_b   1.000
_cell.length_c   1.000
_cell.angle_alpha   90.00
_cell.angle_beta   90.00
_cell.angle_gamma   90.00
#
_symmetry.space_group_name_H-M   'P 1'
#
loop_
_entity.id
_entity.type
_entity.pdbx_description
1 polymer ?
#
loop_
_entity_poly.entity_id
_entity_poly.type
_entity_poly.pdbx_seq_one_letter_code
_entity_poly.pdbx_strand_id
1 'polypeptide(L)'
;TLIITNMLSALVLLLLLFVQAKNGLWVVYVVAFTESVIECFASPAYSALLPLLVNEEQLMTANSANRLGVELTRLLGPALGGVILSLFGLLNIILVDSVSFLFCAFIVVFISFRYIESRQTNVPDTKMVVNTNIWREWIEGLHLVRGTPVVAAVFIVTSISMIGEGFGRVVGIPFMSVVLHAGAIAWGWVFTVQGIGGVIGSLLNERLTKRLSPRVLIAWSGMILG
;
A
#
# COMPACT_ATOMS: atom_id res chain seq x y z
N THR A 1 15.31 -4.91 3.38
CA THR A 1 14.06 -5.38 2.76
C THR A 1 13.64 -4.50 1.59
N LEU A 2 13.35 -3.22 1.81
CA LEU A 2 12.82 -2.31 0.77
C LEU A 2 13.64 -2.23 -0.53
N ILE A 3 14.97 -2.19 -0.45
CA ILE A 3 15.84 -2.16 -1.64
C ILE A 3 15.64 -3.45 -2.46
N ILE A 4 15.67 -4.61 -1.78
CA ILE A 4 15.55 -5.93 -2.42
C ILE A 4 14.16 -6.08 -3.04
N THR A 5 13.10 -5.69 -2.32
CA THR A 5 11.72 -5.80 -2.84
C THR A 5 11.52 -4.93 -4.07
N ASN A 6 11.97 -3.67 -4.05
CA ASN A 6 11.87 -2.80 -5.23
C ASN A 6 12.71 -3.31 -6.42
N MET A 7 13.92 -3.83 -6.18
CA MET A 7 14.73 -4.42 -7.25
C MET A 7 14.08 -5.68 -7.84
N LEU A 8 13.49 -6.53 -6.99
CA LEU A 8 12.76 -7.72 -7.44
C LEU A 8 11.54 -7.32 -8.27
N SER A 9 10.73 -6.36 -7.82
CA SER A 9 9.56 -5.90 -8.59
C SER A 9 9.96 -5.36 -9.96
N ALA A 10 11.03 -4.54 -10.02
CA ALA A 10 11.56 -4.06 -11.30
C ALA A 10 11.91 -5.20 -12.27
N LEU A 11 12.49 -6.29 -11.78
CA LEU A 11 12.87 -7.45 -12.61
C LEU A 11 11.66 -8.31 -13.00
N VAL A 12 10.74 -8.52 -12.06
CA VAL A 12 9.54 -9.34 -12.27
C VAL A 12 8.61 -8.68 -13.30
N LEU A 13 8.46 -7.36 -13.28
CA LEU A 13 7.64 -6.63 -14.25
C LEU A 13 8.16 -6.73 -15.69
N LEU A 14 9.47 -6.85 -15.89
CA LEU A 14 10.04 -7.07 -17.23
C LEU A 14 9.60 -8.40 -17.84
N LEU A 15 9.16 -9.38 -17.04
CA LEU A 15 8.60 -10.62 -17.56
C LEU A 15 7.33 -10.40 -18.39
N LEU A 16 6.59 -9.30 -18.13
CA LEU A 16 5.41 -8.94 -18.92
C LEU A 16 5.74 -8.63 -20.38
N LEU A 17 7.00 -8.34 -20.73
CA LEU A 17 7.42 -8.16 -22.13
C LEU A 17 7.27 -9.45 -22.95
N PHE A 18 7.28 -10.62 -22.30
CA PHE A 18 7.12 -11.93 -22.96
C PHE A 18 5.66 -12.34 -23.21
N VAL A 19 4.68 -11.47 -22.87
CA VAL A 19 3.23 -11.74 -23.03
C VAL A 19 2.79 -11.78 -24.52
N GLN A 20 3.66 -11.46 -25.48
CA GLN A 20 3.32 -11.38 -26.92
C GLN A 20 2.88 -12.71 -27.58
N ALA A 21 3.03 -13.85 -26.92
CA ALA A 21 2.56 -15.14 -27.46
C ALA A 21 1.06 -15.38 -27.20
N LYS A 22 0.36 -16.06 -28.12
CA LYS A 22 -1.05 -16.50 -28.01
C LYS A 22 -1.42 -17.27 -26.72
N ASN A 23 -0.45 -17.59 -25.87
CA ASN A 23 -0.59 -18.30 -24.60
C ASN A 23 0.02 -17.52 -23.40
N GLY A 24 0.18 -16.19 -23.48
CA GLY A 24 0.92 -15.37 -22.50
C GLY A 24 0.20 -15.03 -21.18
N LEU A 25 -1.08 -15.40 -21.02
CA LEU A 25 -1.87 -15.07 -19.82
C LEU A 25 -1.30 -15.64 -18.52
N TRP A 26 -0.65 -16.81 -18.57
CA TRP A 26 -0.01 -17.39 -17.39
C TRP A 26 1.13 -16.52 -16.85
N VAL A 27 1.84 -15.79 -17.73
CA VAL A 27 2.92 -14.87 -17.33
C VAL A 27 2.35 -13.76 -16.47
N VAL A 28 1.18 -13.22 -16.84
CA VAL A 28 0.48 -12.19 -16.05
C VAL A 28 0.13 -12.72 -14.66
N TYR A 29 -0.35 -13.95 -14.55
CA TYR A 29 -0.65 -14.55 -13.25
C TYR A 29 0.60 -14.78 -12.39
N VAL A 30 1.70 -15.25 -12.99
CA VAL A 30 2.98 -15.44 -12.29
C VAL A 30 3.52 -14.11 -11.80
N VAL A 31 3.49 -13.07 -12.64
CA VAL A 31 3.90 -11.71 -12.28
C VAL A 31 3.03 -11.17 -11.15
N ALA A 32 1.70 -11.22 -11.28
CA ALA A 32 0.77 -10.73 -10.28
C ALA A 32 0.91 -11.47 -8.93
N PHE A 33 1.11 -12.79 -8.96
CA PHE A 33 1.36 -13.58 -7.76
C PHE A 33 2.68 -13.17 -7.09
N THR A 34 3.75 -13.04 -7.87
CA THR A 34 5.08 -12.71 -7.35
C THR A 34 5.10 -11.30 -6.78
N GLU A 35 4.49 -10.32 -7.47
CA GLU A 35 4.30 -8.96 -6.94
C GLU A 35 3.51 -8.96 -5.64
N SER A 36 2.43 -9.74 -5.55
CA SER A 36 1.65 -9.85 -4.31
C SER A 36 2.47 -10.39 -3.15
N VAL A 37 3.34 -11.38 -3.41
CA VAL A 37 4.26 -11.92 -2.39
C VAL A 37 5.31 -10.87 -2.00
N ILE A 38 5.89 -10.16 -2.96
CA ILE A 38 6.86 -9.08 -2.68
C ILE A 38 6.22 -7.99 -1.82
N GLU A 39 4.99 -7.60 -2.14
CA GLU A 39 4.22 -6.57 -1.43
C GLU A 39 3.96 -6.95 0.04
N CYS A 40 3.73 -8.24 0.34
CA CYS A 40 3.60 -8.71 1.72
C CYS A 40 4.83 -8.39 2.59
N PHE A 41 6.02 -8.31 2.00
CA PHE A 41 7.25 -7.91 2.70
C PHE A 41 7.53 -6.41 2.60
N ALA A 42 7.18 -5.78 1.48
CA ALA A 42 7.42 -4.37 1.24
C ALA A 42 6.54 -3.49 2.14
N SER A 43 5.25 -3.80 2.24
CA SER A 43 4.26 -3.02 3.02
C SER A 43 4.64 -2.80 4.49
N PRO A 44 4.99 -3.84 5.30
CA PRO A 44 5.42 -3.64 6.68
C PRO A 44 6.77 -2.92 6.76
N ALA A 45 7.69 -3.17 5.82
CA ALA A 45 8.98 -2.50 5.79
C ALA A 45 8.85 -1.00 5.50
N TYR A 46 7.93 -0.60 4.61
CA TYR A 46 7.61 0.81 4.34
C TYR A 46 6.98 1.47 5.56
N SER A 47 6.05 0.80 6.21
CA SER A 47 5.36 1.32 7.41
C SER A 47 6.32 1.53 8.58
N ALA A 48 7.32 0.66 8.72
CA ALA A 48 8.38 0.78 9.72
C ALA A 48 9.43 1.86 9.39
N LEU A 49 9.57 2.25 8.12
CA LEU A 49 10.57 3.25 7.71
C LEU A 49 10.16 4.66 8.12
N LEU A 50 8.89 5.04 7.98
CA LEU A 50 8.45 6.42 8.22
C LEU A 50 8.79 6.92 9.65
N PRO A 51 8.54 6.17 10.73
CA PRO A 51 8.89 6.60 12.08
C PRO A 51 10.38 6.69 12.37
N LEU A 52 11.23 6.07 11.53
CA LEU A 52 12.68 6.18 11.66
C LEU A 52 13.21 7.48 11.01
N LEU A 53 12.45 8.09 10.10
CA LEU A 53 12.87 9.26 9.33
C LEU A 53 12.44 10.59 9.92
N VAL A 54 11.48 10.58 10.85
CA VAL A 54 10.90 11.80 11.43
C VAL A 54 10.86 11.70 12.95
N ASN A 55 10.87 12.85 13.63
CA ASN A 55 10.68 12.90 15.07
C ASN A 55 9.23 12.56 15.44
N GLU A 56 9.00 12.09 16.67
CA GLU A 56 7.69 11.67 17.17
C GLU A 56 6.61 12.76 16.99
N GLU A 57 6.97 14.01 17.25
CA GLU A 57 6.12 15.20 17.09
C GLU A 57 5.67 15.43 15.64
N GLN A 58 6.47 14.97 14.66
CA GLN A 58 6.22 15.13 13.23
C GLN A 58 5.50 13.91 12.62
N LEU A 59 5.33 12.82 13.37
CA LEU A 59 4.70 11.59 12.86
C LEU A 59 3.30 11.84 12.30
N MET A 60 2.51 12.70 12.93
CA MET A 60 1.16 13.00 12.47
C MET A 60 1.19 13.70 11.11
N THR A 61 2.03 14.73 10.97
CA THR A 61 2.20 15.46 9.70
C THR A 61 2.76 14.57 8.61
N ALA A 62 3.75 13.73 8.93
CA ALA A 62 4.34 12.77 8.00
C ALA A 62 3.32 11.73 7.52
N ASN A 63 2.50 11.19 8.44
CA ASN A 63 1.41 10.27 8.09
C ASN A 63 0.36 10.94 7.19
N SER A 64 -0.03 12.18 7.48
CA SER A 64 -0.96 12.94 6.64
C SER A 64 -0.43 13.15 5.23
N ALA A 65 0.85 13.56 5.09
CA ALA A 65 1.49 13.72 3.78
C ALA A 65 1.56 12.40 3.00
N ASN A 66 1.93 11.31 3.67
CA ASN A 66 1.96 9.98 3.07
C ASN A 66 0.57 9.54 2.58
N ARG A 67 -0.46 9.77 3.39
CA ARG A 67 -1.86 9.48 3.02
C ARG A 67 -2.30 10.27 1.81
N LEU A 68 -2.00 11.57 1.76
CA LEU A 68 -2.28 12.40 0.57
C LEU A 68 -1.59 11.84 -0.68
N GLY A 69 -0.33 11.42 -0.58
CA GLY A 69 0.39 10.80 -1.70
C GLY A 69 -0.28 9.52 -2.22
N VAL A 70 -0.72 8.64 -1.31
CA VAL A 70 -1.46 7.42 -1.67
C VAL A 70 -2.78 7.76 -2.37
N GLU A 71 -3.54 8.72 -1.84
CA GLU A 71 -4.83 9.12 -2.39
C GLU A 71 -4.68 9.77 -3.78
N LEU A 72 -3.67 10.62 -3.97
CA LEU A 72 -3.34 11.20 -5.27
C LEU A 72 -2.93 10.12 -6.28
N THR A 73 -2.13 9.15 -5.85
CA THR A 73 -1.72 8.02 -6.71
C THR A 73 -2.94 7.17 -7.09
N ARG A 74 -3.87 6.93 -6.16
CA ARG A 74 -5.10 6.19 -6.44
C ARG A 74 -6.00 6.92 -7.44
N LEU A 75 -6.05 8.25 -7.38
CA LEU A 75 -6.85 9.08 -8.26
C LEU A 75 -6.21 9.23 -9.66
N LEU A 76 -4.92 9.58 -9.71
CA LEU A 76 -4.23 9.95 -10.94
C LEU A 76 -3.55 8.77 -11.63
N GLY A 77 -3.17 7.73 -10.88
CA GLY A 77 -2.44 6.56 -11.38
C GLY A 77 -3.14 5.84 -12.53
N PRO A 78 -4.41 5.44 -12.40
CA PRO A 78 -5.14 4.78 -13.49
C PRO A 78 -5.28 5.66 -14.73
N ALA A 79 -5.52 6.97 -14.56
CA ALA A 79 -5.65 7.92 -15.66
C ALA A 79 -4.32 8.08 -16.43
N LEU A 80 -3.23 8.30 -15.70
CA LEU A 80 -1.89 8.40 -16.28
C LEU A 80 -1.46 7.08 -16.93
N GLY A 81 -1.71 5.95 -16.28
CA GLY A 81 -1.43 4.62 -16.83
C GLY A 81 -2.20 4.35 -18.13
N GLY A 82 -3.48 4.71 -18.19
CA GLY A 82 -4.28 4.59 -19.40
C GLY A 82 -3.80 5.49 -20.54
N VAL A 83 -3.38 6.72 -20.24
CA VAL A 83 -2.79 7.63 -21.23
C VAL A 83 -1.46 7.09 -21.74
N ILE A 84 -0.57 6.62 -20.86
CA ILE A 84 0.73 6.06 -21.27
C ILE A 84 0.52 4.81 -22.12
N LEU A 85 -0.37 3.91 -21.70
CA LEU A 85 -0.70 2.69 -22.44
C LEU A 85 -1.28 3.00 -23.82
N SER A 86 -2.19 3.96 -23.93
CA SER A 86 -2.85 4.29 -25.21
C SER A 86 -1.93 5.01 -26.20
N LEU A 87 -1.04 5.89 -25.73
CA LEU A 87 -0.14 6.66 -26.59
C LEU A 87 1.18 5.94 -26.88
N PHE A 88 1.74 5.24 -25.91
CA PHE A 88 3.07 4.64 -25.98
C PHE A 88 3.06 3.11 -26.00
N GLY A 89 1.91 2.47 -25.78
CA GLY A 89 1.76 1.02 -25.82
C GLY A 89 2.29 0.30 -24.57
N LEU A 90 2.04 -1.02 -24.54
CA LEU A 90 2.31 -1.88 -23.38
C LEU A 90 3.81 -1.94 -23.01
N LEU A 91 4.70 -1.92 -23.99
CA LEU A 91 6.14 -2.01 -23.75
C LEU A 91 6.66 -0.80 -22.95
N ASN A 92 6.24 0.40 -23.33
CA ASN A 92 6.72 1.62 -22.69
C ASN A 92 6.17 1.78 -21.28
N ILE A 93 4.91 1.40 -21.02
CA ILE A 93 4.37 1.43 -19.65
C ILE A 93 5.12 0.46 -18.72
N ILE A 94 5.46 -0.75 -19.18
CA ILE A 94 6.23 -1.73 -18.40
C ILE A 94 7.63 -1.17 -18.07
N LEU A 95 8.30 -0.54 -19.05
CA LEU A 95 9.62 0.05 -18.83
C LEU A 95 9.57 1.22 -17.85
N VAL A 96 8.59 2.11 -17.99
CA VAL A 96 8.39 3.25 -17.07
C VAL A 96 8.16 2.76 -15.64
N ASP A 97 7.34 1.72 -15.47
CA ASP A 97 7.06 1.14 -14.15
C ASP A 97 8.32 0.50 -13.54
N SER A 98 9.02 -0.32 -14.33
CA SER A 98 10.28 -0.97 -13.90
C SER A 98 11.35 0.05 -13.50
N VAL A 99 11.50 1.13 -14.26
CA VAL A 99 12.43 2.23 -13.95
C VAL A 99 12.00 2.97 -12.68
N SER A 100 10.70 3.14 -12.44
CA SER A 100 10.17 3.78 -11.23
C SER A 100 10.53 2.98 -9.98
N PHE A 101 10.46 1.65 -10.03
CA PHE A 101 10.92 0.77 -8.95
C PHE A 101 12.43 0.88 -8.70
N LEU A 102 13.24 0.91 -9.76
CA LEU A 102 14.70 1.09 -9.62
C LEU A 102 15.04 2.46 -9.02
N PHE A 103 14.32 3.51 -9.44
CA PHE A 103 14.46 4.84 -8.88
C PHE A 103 14.08 4.89 -7.39
N CYS A 104 13.02 4.16 -7.00
CA CYS A 104 12.65 4.02 -5.60
C CYS A 104 13.73 3.29 -4.79
N ALA A 105 14.26 2.17 -5.31
CA ALA A 105 15.37 1.45 -4.68
C ALA A 105 16.59 2.36 -4.47
N PHE A 106 16.91 3.19 -5.47
CA PHE A 106 17.96 4.19 -5.39
C PHE A 106 17.70 5.21 -4.27
N ILE A 107 16.50 5.81 -4.19
CA ILE A 107 16.15 6.73 -3.09
C ILE A 107 16.32 6.07 -1.72
N VAL A 108 15.82 4.83 -1.57
CA VAL A 108 15.91 4.09 -0.30
C VAL A 108 17.36 3.82 0.09
N VAL A 109 18.25 3.55 -0.87
CA VAL A 109 19.68 3.42 -0.64
C VAL A 109 20.25 4.73 -0.06
N PHE A 110 19.96 5.87 -0.67
CA PHE A 110 20.42 7.18 -0.18
C PHE A 110 19.91 7.51 1.22
N ILE A 111 18.63 7.24 1.49
CA ILE A 111 18.04 7.43 2.81
C ILE A 111 18.73 6.53 3.84
N SER A 112 18.96 5.26 3.51
CA SER A 112 19.60 4.29 4.41
C SER A 112 21.04 4.68 4.75
N PHE A 113 21.81 5.13 3.75
CA PHE A 113 23.17 5.62 3.97
C PHE A 113 23.19 6.81 4.93
N ARG A 114 22.34 7.82 4.70
CA ARG A 114 22.27 9.02 5.55
C ARG A 114 21.77 8.71 6.97
N TYR A 115 20.87 7.75 7.12
CA TYR A 115 20.36 7.29 8.41
C TYR A 115 21.44 6.57 9.24
N ILE A 116 22.23 5.70 8.60
CA ILE A 116 23.35 5.00 9.24
C ILE A 116 24.43 5.99 9.67
N GLU A 117 24.78 6.96 8.82
CA GLU A 117 25.79 7.99 9.10
C GLU A 117 25.37 8.92 10.26
N SER A 118 24.09 9.28 10.34
CA SER A 118 23.52 10.11 11.42
C SER A 118 23.51 9.46 12.81
N ARG A 119 23.52 8.12 12.91
CA ARG A 119 23.45 7.40 14.19
C ARG A 119 24.75 6.79 14.67
N GLN A 120 25.75 6.64 13.80
CA GLN A 120 27.07 6.14 14.20
C GLN A 120 27.82 7.07 15.18
N THR A 121 27.35 8.30 15.40
CA THR A 121 28.02 9.24 16.31
C THR A 121 27.54 9.22 17.75
N ASN A 122 26.40 8.59 18.15
CA ASN A 122 25.86 8.84 19.51
C ASN A 122 24.93 7.79 20.19
N VAL A 123 24.90 6.49 19.82
CA VAL A 123 24.09 5.51 20.59
C VAL A 123 24.89 4.24 20.90
N PRO A 124 24.89 3.73 22.16
CA PRO A 124 25.47 2.43 22.49
C PRO A 124 24.80 1.34 21.65
N ASP A 125 25.59 0.32 21.33
CA ASP A 125 25.28 -0.83 20.48
C ASP A 125 24.12 -1.68 21.06
N THR A 126 22.90 -1.14 21.11
CA THR A 126 21.69 -1.91 21.37
C THR A 126 21.42 -2.67 20.08
N LYS A 127 22.12 -3.79 19.91
CA LYS A 127 21.75 -4.80 18.93
C LYS A 127 20.26 -5.06 19.13
N MET A 128 19.42 -4.58 18.22
CA MET A 128 18.07 -5.11 18.11
C MET A 128 18.26 -6.61 17.98
N VAL A 129 17.95 -7.35 19.04
CA VAL A 129 17.90 -8.80 18.98
C VAL A 129 16.75 -9.09 18.03
N VAL A 130 17.06 -9.20 16.75
CA VAL A 130 16.16 -9.72 15.75
C VAL A 130 15.94 -11.16 16.19
N ASN A 131 14.83 -11.40 16.90
CA ASN A 131 14.45 -12.74 17.25
C ASN A 131 14.09 -13.40 15.93
N THR A 132 14.95 -14.29 15.43
CA THR A 132 14.83 -14.88 14.08
C THR A 132 13.59 -15.78 13.93
N ASN A 133 12.78 -15.90 14.97
CA ASN A 133 11.64 -16.79 15.03
C ASN A 133 10.35 -16.02 14.76
N ILE A 134 10.14 -15.67 13.49
CA ILE A 134 8.95 -14.97 12.96
C ILE A 134 7.65 -15.64 13.45
N TRP A 135 7.64 -16.97 13.53
CA TRP A 135 6.51 -17.74 14.05
C TRP A 135 6.13 -17.38 15.49
N ARG A 136 7.13 -17.14 16.35
CA ARG A 136 6.91 -16.76 17.73
C ARG A 136 6.35 -15.34 17.82
N GLU A 137 6.89 -14.40 17.04
CA GLU A 137 6.37 -13.01 16.99
C GLU A 137 4.92 -12.98 16.51
N TRP A 138 4.57 -13.79 15.50
CA TRP A 138 3.19 -13.96 15.04
C TRP A 138 2.26 -14.48 16.14
N ILE A 139 2.69 -15.50 16.87
CA ILE A 139 1.91 -16.09 17.97
C ILE A 139 1.78 -15.09 19.13
N GLU A 140 2.83 -14.34 19.47
CA GLU A 140 2.79 -13.29 20.48
C GLU A 140 1.82 -12.15 20.08
N GLY A 141 1.82 -11.75 18.82
CA GLY A 141 0.86 -10.79 18.26
C GLY A 141 -0.59 -11.28 18.39
N LEU A 142 -0.86 -12.55 18.07
CA LEU A 142 -2.18 -13.16 18.24
C LEU A 142 -2.63 -13.21 19.71
N HIS A 143 -1.70 -13.50 20.63
CA HIS A 143 -1.99 -13.44 22.07
C HIS A 143 -2.30 -12.01 22.53
N LEU A 144 -1.56 -11.01 22.04
CA LEU A 144 -1.80 -9.60 22.35
C LEU A 144 -3.21 -9.16 21.91
N VAL A 145 -3.61 -9.54 20.69
CA VAL A 145 -4.95 -9.26 20.15
C VAL A 145 -6.02 -9.89 21.03
N ARG A 146 -5.82 -11.13 21.50
CA ARG A 146 -6.77 -11.80 22.41
C ARG A 146 -6.79 -11.20 23.83
N GLY A 147 -5.67 -10.72 24.33
CA GLY A 147 -5.53 -10.22 25.70
C GLY A 147 -6.11 -8.83 25.94
N THR A 148 -6.27 -8.02 24.88
CA THR A 148 -6.75 -6.63 25.00
C THR A 148 -8.04 -6.43 24.21
N PRO A 149 -9.22 -6.28 24.86
CA PRO A 149 -10.51 -6.20 24.16
C PRO A 149 -10.61 -5.10 23.10
N VAL A 150 -9.96 -3.96 23.33
CA VAL A 150 -9.91 -2.84 22.37
C VAL A 150 -9.11 -3.21 21.12
N VAL A 151 -7.97 -3.88 21.30
CA VAL A 151 -7.12 -4.35 20.18
C VAL A 151 -7.84 -5.44 19.41
N ALA A 152 -8.50 -6.38 20.09
CA ALA A 152 -9.36 -7.40 19.49
C ALA A 152 -10.45 -6.78 18.60
N ALA A 153 -11.16 -5.78 19.12
CA ALA A 153 -12.23 -5.10 18.40
C ALA A 153 -11.71 -4.39 17.15
N VAL A 154 -10.60 -3.65 17.26
CA VAL A 154 -9.96 -2.99 16.11
C VAL A 154 -9.51 -4.01 15.07
N PHE A 155 -8.90 -5.11 15.49
CA PHE A 155 -8.45 -6.18 14.60
C PHE A 155 -9.62 -6.82 13.83
N ILE A 156 -10.72 -7.14 14.51
CA ILE A 156 -11.91 -7.74 13.88
C ILE A 156 -12.54 -6.77 12.88
N VAL A 157 -12.79 -5.52 13.29
CA VAL A 157 -13.41 -4.51 12.43
C VAL A 157 -12.57 -4.27 11.18
N THR A 158 -11.27 -4.07 11.34
CA THR A 158 -10.35 -3.86 10.20
C THR A 158 -10.27 -5.09 9.29
N SER A 159 -10.25 -6.30 9.86
CA SER A 159 -10.23 -7.54 9.07
C SER A 159 -11.50 -7.70 8.23
N ILE A 160 -12.67 -7.45 8.81
CA ILE A 160 -13.95 -7.51 8.09
C ILE A 160 -13.97 -6.47 6.96
N SER A 161 -13.55 -5.23 7.23
CA SER A 161 -13.47 -4.18 6.22
C SER A 161 -12.51 -4.54 5.08
N MET A 162 -11.32 -5.06 5.38
CA MET A 162 -10.33 -5.46 4.37
C MET A 162 -10.85 -6.61 3.49
N ILE A 163 -11.53 -7.60 4.09
CA ILE A 163 -12.15 -8.70 3.35
C ILE A 163 -13.26 -8.17 2.44
N GLY A 164 -14.14 -7.32 2.96
CA GLY A 164 -15.23 -6.71 2.18
C GLY A 164 -14.69 -5.90 0.99
N GLU A 165 -13.65 -5.11 1.20
CA GLU A 165 -12.97 -4.35 0.15
C GLU A 165 -12.36 -5.29 -0.91
N GLY A 166 -11.70 -6.37 -0.48
CA GLY A 166 -11.12 -7.37 -1.37
C GLY A 166 -12.17 -8.03 -2.28
N PHE A 167 -13.29 -8.47 -1.71
CA PHE A 167 -14.42 -9.00 -2.47
C PHE A 167 -14.99 -7.97 -3.45
N GLY A 168 -15.17 -6.72 -2.99
CA GLY A 168 -15.67 -5.62 -3.82
C GLY A 168 -14.78 -5.34 -5.02
N ARG A 169 -13.45 -5.39 -4.87
CA ARG A 169 -12.50 -5.19 -5.98
C ARG A 169 -12.54 -6.33 -7.00
N VAL A 170 -12.57 -7.58 -6.53
CA VAL A 170 -12.54 -8.77 -7.42
C VAL A 170 -13.86 -8.94 -8.17
N VAL A 171 -14.99 -8.86 -7.47
CA VAL A 171 -16.32 -9.08 -8.04
C VAL A 171 -16.85 -7.84 -8.74
N GLY A 172 -16.44 -6.65 -8.30
CA GLY A 172 -16.94 -5.40 -8.84
C GLY A 172 -16.74 -5.28 -10.35
N ILE A 173 -15.54 -5.62 -10.85
CA ILE A 173 -15.21 -5.48 -12.28
C ILE A 173 -16.18 -6.28 -13.15
N PRO A 174 -16.29 -7.62 -12.97
CA PRO A 174 -17.25 -8.42 -13.73
C PRO A 174 -18.70 -8.04 -13.44
N PHE A 175 -19.06 -7.63 -12.22
CA PHE A 175 -20.42 -7.19 -11.90
C PHE A 175 -20.81 -5.95 -12.72
N MET A 176 -19.95 -4.94 -12.79
CA MET A 176 -20.23 -3.76 -13.61
C MET A 176 -20.26 -4.08 -15.10
N SER A 177 -19.33 -4.90 -15.60
CA SER A 177 -19.26 -5.19 -17.04
C SER A 177 -20.37 -6.13 -17.51
N VAL A 178 -20.76 -7.12 -16.70
CA VAL A 178 -21.72 -8.18 -17.08
C VAL A 178 -23.14 -7.87 -16.64
N VAL A 179 -23.33 -7.32 -15.43
CA VAL A 179 -24.68 -7.05 -14.88
C VAL A 179 -25.14 -5.65 -15.24
N LEU A 180 -24.31 -4.64 -14.95
CA LEU A 180 -24.65 -3.24 -15.21
C LEU A 180 -24.40 -2.80 -16.66
N HIS A 181 -23.78 -3.67 -17.47
CA HIS A 181 -23.36 -3.38 -18.85
C HIS A 181 -22.56 -2.07 -18.96
N ALA A 182 -21.84 -1.72 -17.89
CA ALA A 182 -21.13 -0.47 -17.75
C ALA A 182 -19.68 -0.64 -18.23
N GLY A 183 -19.26 0.23 -19.16
CA GLY A 183 -17.90 0.23 -19.69
C GLY A 183 -16.86 0.77 -18.71
N ALA A 184 -15.59 0.79 -19.13
CA ALA A 184 -14.46 1.26 -18.33
C ALA A 184 -14.63 2.68 -17.74
N ILE A 185 -15.44 3.54 -18.37
CA ILE A 185 -15.75 4.89 -17.91
C ILE A 185 -16.48 4.88 -16.55
N ALA A 186 -17.45 3.97 -16.36
CA ALA A 186 -18.18 3.88 -15.10
C ALA A 186 -17.24 3.47 -13.95
N TRP A 187 -16.30 2.57 -14.23
CA TRP A 187 -15.23 2.21 -13.30
C TRP A 187 -14.32 3.39 -12.96
N GLY A 188 -13.98 4.21 -13.96
CA GLY A 188 -13.24 5.45 -13.75
C GLY A 188 -13.96 6.41 -12.79
N TRP A 189 -15.28 6.54 -12.91
CA TRP A 189 -16.09 7.33 -11.98
C TRP A 189 -16.09 6.79 -10.56
N VAL A 190 -16.20 5.46 -10.37
CA VAL A 190 -16.12 4.85 -9.04
C VAL A 190 -14.80 5.19 -8.36
N PHE A 191 -13.67 5.03 -9.07
CA PHE A 191 -12.35 5.37 -8.52
C PHE A 191 -12.20 6.88 -8.27
N THR A 192 -12.80 7.72 -9.12
CA THR A 192 -12.78 9.18 -8.94
C THR A 192 -13.54 9.59 -7.69
N VAL A 193 -14.75 9.07 -7.49
CA VAL A 193 -15.57 9.33 -6.29
C VAL A 193 -14.88 8.79 -5.04
N GLN A 194 -14.30 7.59 -5.12
CA GLN A 194 -13.51 7.01 -4.03
C GLN A 194 -12.30 7.89 -3.68
N GLY A 195 -11.53 8.35 -4.68
CA GLY A 195 -10.40 9.25 -4.50
C GLY A 195 -10.80 10.59 -3.88
N ILE A 196 -11.86 11.23 -4.39
CA ILE A 196 -12.40 12.48 -3.82
C ILE A 196 -12.84 12.27 -2.37
N GLY A 197 -13.56 11.18 -2.09
CA GLY A 197 -13.97 10.81 -0.73
C GLY A 197 -12.78 10.59 0.20
N GLY A 198 -11.71 9.95 -0.29
CA GLY A 198 -10.46 9.76 0.44
C GLY A 198 -9.76 11.07 0.78
N VAL A 199 -9.67 12.00 -0.18
CA VAL A 199 -9.10 13.34 0.03
C VAL A 199 -9.92 14.12 1.07
N ILE A 200 -11.24 14.21 0.89
CA ILE A 200 -12.13 14.91 1.82
C ILE A 200 -12.05 14.26 3.21
N GLY A 201 -12.09 12.94 3.28
CA GLY A 201 -11.98 12.17 4.51
C GLY A 201 -10.66 12.44 5.25
N SER A 202 -9.54 12.47 4.53
CA SER A 202 -8.22 12.73 5.11
C SER A 202 -8.10 14.15 5.70
N LEU A 203 -8.63 15.17 5.00
CA LEU A 203 -8.65 16.55 5.47
C LEU A 203 -9.57 16.75 6.68
N LEU A 204 -10.71 16.07 6.69
CA LEU A 204 -11.65 16.09 7.81
C LEU A 204 -11.09 15.33 9.01
N ASN A 205 -10.34 14.25 8.80
CA ASN A 205 -9.79 13.43 9.86
C ASN A 205 -8.94 14.25 10.84
N GLU A 206 -8.09 15.14 10.34
CA GLU A 206 -7.25 16.00 11.21
C GLU A 206 -8.09 16.94 12.10
N ARG A 207 -9.25 17.39 11.61
CA ARG A 207 -10.17 18.24 12.38
C ARG A 207 -11.01 17.43 13.37
N LEU A 208 -11.41 16.22 12.97
CA LEU A 208 -12.25 15.32 13.76
C LEU A 208 -11.46 14.67 14.90
N THR A 209 -10.22 14.25 14.70
CA THR A 209 -9.36 13.67 15.76
C THR A 209 -9.02 14.66 16.87
N LYS A 210 -9.02 15.96 16.58
CA LYS A 210 -8.86 17.02 17.59
C LYS A 210 -10.13 17.25 18.42
N ARG A 211 -11.30 16.81 17.96
CA ARG A 211 -12.61 17.10 18.59
C ARG A 211 -13.33 15.87 19.14
N LEU A 212 -13.07 14.68 18.61
CA LEU A 212 -13.76 13.44 18.94
C LEU A 212 -12.77 12.40 19.47
N SER A 213 -13.22 11.58 20.43
CA SER A 213 -12.39 10.50 20.95
C SER A 213 -12.15 9.41 19.88
N PRO A 214 -10.99 8.71 19.89
CA PRO A 214 -10.68 7.66 18.92
C PRO A 214 -11.75 6.56 18.83
N ARG A 215 -12.43 6.25 19.95
CA ARG A 215 -13.50 5.25 20.01
C ARG A 215 -14.71 5.65 19.16
N VAL A 216 -15.08 6.92 19.18
CA VAL A 216 -16.19 7.46 18.37
C VAL A 216 -15.79 7.42 16.90
N LEU A 217 -14.57 7.83 16.56
CA LEU A 217 -14.10 7.80 15.17
C LEU A 217 -14.09 6.38 14.58
N ILE A 218 -13.65 5.39 15.36
CA ILE A 218 -13.69 3.99 14.94
C ILE A 218 -15.13 3.52 14.72
N ALA A 219 -16.05 3.85 15.63
CA ALA A 219 -17.47 3.49 15.50
C ALA A 219 -18.11 4.11 14.25
N TRP A 220 -17.88 5.40 14.00
CA TRP A 220 -18.38 6.09 12.82
C TRP A 220 -17.75 5.54 11.52
N SER A 221 -16.46 5.20 11.52
CA SER A 221 -15.82 4.58 10.36
C SER A 221 -16.43 3.23 10.01
N GLY A 222 -16.78 2.42 11.01
CA GLY A 222 -17.46 1.14 10.81
C GLY A 222 -18.89 1.28 10.28
N MET A 223 -19.60 2.37 10.64
CA MET A 223 -20.95 2.66 10.14
C MET A 223 -20.97 3.28 8.74
N ILE A 224 -19.88 3.92 8.31
CA ILE A 224 -19.76 4.55 6.97
C ILE A 224 -19.20 3.56 5.94
N LEU A 225 -18.34 2.62 6.37
CA LEU A 225 -17.72 1.61 5.50
C LEU A 225 -18.54 0.30 5.39
N GLY A 226 -19.45 0.05 6.34
CA GLY A 226 -20.39 -1.08 6.29
C GLY A 226 -21.64 -0.74 5.49
#